data_AF-A0A2X2JD61-F1
#
_entry.id   AF-A0A2X2JD61-F1
#
_cell.length_a   1.000
_cell.length_b   1.000
_cell.length_c   1.000
_cell.angle_alpha   90.00
_cell.angle_beta   90.00
_cell.angle_gamma   90.00
#
_symmetry.space_group_name_H-M   'P 1'
#
loop_
_entity.id
_entity.type
_entity.pdbx_description
1 polymer ?
#
loop_
_entity_poly.entity_id
_entity_poly.type
_entity_poly.pdbx_seq_one_letter_code
_entity_poly.pdbx_strand_id
1 'polypeptide(L)'
;MLLNDRLKITVGSNFEVEGNTRPGETANNIAGDIQLDYQLSQDGRYFARVYRKNQYQVTLQGQYVETGIDLSSIWITTDLRRSG
;
A
#
# COMPACT_ATOMS: atom_id res chain seq x y z
N MET A 1 5.58 -13.77 21.66
CA MET A 1 5.68 -13.74 20.18
C MET A 1 4.41 -13.07 19.65
N LEU A 2 4.44 -11.79 19.27
CA LEU A 2 3.25 -11.01 18.85
C LEU A 2 3.55 -9.98 17.74
N LEU A 3 4.70 -10.09 17.06
CA LEU A 3 5.02 -9.22 15.92
C LEU A 3 4.33 -9.67 14.62
N ASN A 4 3.95 -10.94 14.50
CA ASN A 4 3.48 -11.50 13.24
C ASN A 4 2.10 -10.98 12.81
N ASP A 5 1.25 -10.58 13.75
CA ASP A 5 -0.11 -10.08 13.43
C ASP A 5 -0.15 -8.58 13.06
N ARG A 6 1.02 -7.94 12.95
CA ARG A 6 1.16 -6.48 12.70
C ARG A 6 1.52 -6.12 11.28
N LEU A 7 1.90 -7.11 10.47
CA LEU A 7 2.27 -6.96 9.08
C LEU A 7 1.09 -7.32 8.20
N LYS A 8 0.62 -6.36 7.39
CA LYS A 8 -0.39 -6.59 6.36
C LYS A 8 0.23 -6.32 5.00
N ILE A 9 0.11 -7.30 4.12
CA ILE A 9 0.58 -7.21 2.73
C ILE A 9 -0.64 -7.15 1.83
N THR A 10 -0.68 -6.16 0.95
CA THR A 10 -1.73 -5.98 -0.06
C THR A 10 -1.08 -5.94 -1.44
N VAL A 11 -1.64 -6.71 -2.37
CA VAL A 11 -1.13 -6.84 -3.73
C VAL A 11 -2.31 -6.56 -4.67
N GLY A 12 -2.14 -5.61 -5.60
CA GLY A 12 -3.15 -5.16 -6.54
C GLY A 12 -2.64 -5.16 -7.98
N SER A 13 -3.45 -5.66 -8.90
CA SER A 13 -3.14 -5.69 -10.33
C SER A 13 -3.79 -4.51 -11.05
N ASN A 14 -2.97 -3.66 -11.65
CA ASN A 14 -3.44 -2.65 -12.58
C ASN A 14 -3.30 -3.23 -14.01
N PHE A 15 -4.36 -3.88 -14.52
CA PHE A 15 -4.37 -4.47 -15.86
C PHE A 15 -5.39 -3.71 -16.71
N GLU A 16 -4.91 -2.86 -17.61
CA GLU A 16 -5.75 -2.32 -18.70
C GLU A 16 -6.06 -3.48 -19.67
N VAL A 17 -7.33 -3.66 -19.99
CA VAL A 17 -7.82 -4.78 -20.80
C VAL A 17 -7.53 -4.53 -22.28
N GLU A 18 -6.28 -4.69 -22.71
CA GLU A 18 -5.94 -4.84 -24.14
C GLU A 18 -4.87 -5.93 -24.35
N GLY A 19 -5.36 -7.16 -24.62
CA GLY A 19 -4.77 -8.07 -25.61
C GLY A 19 -3.43 -8.76 -25.32
N ASN A 20 -3.48 -10.10 -25.25
CA ASN A 20 -2.39 -11.07 -25.44
C ASN A 20 -1.28 -11.15 -24.37
N THR A 21 -1.50 -12.01 -23.37
CA THR A 21 -0.41 -12.73 -22.69
C THR A 21 0.27 -13.69 -23.69
N ARG A 22 1.56 -13.46 -23.97
CA ARG A 22 2.37 -14.33 -24.85
C ARG A 22 2.83 -15.59 -24.09
N PRO A 23 2.80 -16.79 -24.70
CA PRO A 23 3.31 -18.00 -24.06
C PRO A 23 4.82 -17.91 -23.86
N GLY A 24 5.29 -17.99 -22.61
CA GLY A 24 6.72 -17.98 -22.26
C GLY A 24 7.20 -16.73 -21.51
N GLU A 25 6.36 -15.72 -21.29
CA GLU A 25 6.66 -14.70 -20.28
C GLU A 25 6.45 -15.28 -18.89
N THR A 26 7.55 -15.48 -18.17
CA THR A 26 7.53 -15.65 -16.71
C THR A 26 6.65 -14.54 -16.17
N ALA A 27 5.65 -14.89 -15.35
CA ALA A 27 4.76 -13.96 -14.69
C ALA A 27 5.52 -13.09 -13.67
N ASN A 28 6.49 -12.31 -14.12
CA ASN A 28 7.09 -11.19 -13.39
C ASN A 28 6.11 -10.01 -13.33
N ASN A 29 4.99 -10.11 -14.05
CA ASN A 29 3.87 -9.20 -14.01
C ASN A 29 2.97 -9.45 -12.78
N ILE A 30 3.56 -9.84 -11.65
CA ILE A 30 2.86 -9.91 -10.36
C ILE A 30 2.50 -8.47 -10.02
N ALA A 31 1.25 -8.10 -10.33
CA ALA A 31 0.49 -7.04 -9.68
C ALA A 31 1.27 -5.71 -9.50
N GLY A 32 1.07 -4.76 -10.42
CA GLY A 32 1.79 -3.49 -10.47
C GLY A 32 1.82 -2.70 -9.15
N ASP A 33 0.82 -2.89 -8.30
CA ASP A 33 0.67 -2.19 -7.03
C ASP A 33 0.93 -3.12 -5.84
N ILE A 34 1.92 -2.79 -5.03
CA ILE A 34 2.25 -3.49 -3.78
C ILE A 34 2.16 -2.49 -2.64
N GLN A 35 1.47 -2.85 -1.57
CA GLN A 35 1.42 -2.08 -0.34
C GLN A 35 1.74 -2.98 0.85
N LEU A 36 2.63 -2.51 1.71
CA LEU A 36 3.02 -3.15 2.95
C LEU A 36 2.73 -2.20 4.10
N ASP A 37 1.85 -2.61 5.00
CA ASP A 37 1.50 -1.87 6.21
C ASP A 37 2.08 -2.60 7.42
N TYR A 38 2.78 -1.85 8.29
CA TYR A 38 3.36 -2.37 9.51
C TYR A 38 3.01 -1.49 10.71
N GLN A 39 2.46 -2.11 11.76
CA GLN A 39 2.18 -1.44 13.02
C GLN A 39 3.45 -1.37 13.88
N LEU A 40 3.99 -0.16 14.05
CA LEU A 40 5.26 0.09 14.73
C LEU A 40 5.14 -0.07 16.25
N SER A 41 4.00 0.29 16.82
CA SER A 41 3.76 0.24 18.27
C SER A 41 2.74 -0.84 18.63
N GLN A 42 2.84 -1.42 19.83
CA GLN A 42 1.91 -2.49 20.23
C GLN A 42 0.47 -2.01 20.41
N ASP A 43 0.30 -0.73 20.73
CA ASP A 43 -0.97 -0.06 21.01
C ASP A 43 -1.70 0.46 19.76
N GLY A 44 -1.11 0.32 18.57
CA GLY A 44 -1.73 0.71 17.30
C GLY A 44 -1.73 2.21 17.04
N ARG A 45 -0.90 2.98 17.74
CA ARG A 45 -0.82 4.43 17.53
C ARG A 45 0.13 4.84 16.41
N TYR A 46 1.08 3.99 16.01
CA TYR A 46 2.07 4.31 14.98
C TYR A 46 2.07 3.26 13.87
N PHE A 47 2.07 3.73 12.62
CA PHE A 47 2.09 2.89 11.43
C PHE A 47 3.16 3.34 10.45
N ALA A 48 3.78 2.36 9.78
CA ALA A 48 4.58 2.57 8.60
C ALA A 48 3.90 1.90 7.42
N ARG A 49 3.78 2.61 6.31
CA ARG A 49 3.31 2.07 5.04
C ARG A 49 4.37 2.27 3.98
N VAL A 50 4.75 1.19 3.30
CA VAL A 50 5.57 1.26 2.10
C VAL A 50 4.68 0.84 0.93
N TYR A 51 4.76 1.59 -0.16
CA TYR A 51 3.99 1.26 -1.36
C TYR A 51 4.82 1.45 -2.62
N ARG A 52 4.50 0.64 -3.60
CA ARG A 52 4.89 0.79 -4.99
C ARG A 52 3.62 0.76 -5.81
N LYS A 53 3.39 1.78 -6.63
CA LYS A 53 2.26 1.84 -7.55
C LYS A 53 2.76 1.98 -8.97
N ASN A 54 2.10 1.29 -9.90
CA ASN A 54 2.37 1.40 -11.33
C ASN A 54 1.15 2.00 -12.02
N GLN A 55 1.31 3.22 -12.54
CA GLN A 55 0.27 3.94 -13.24
C GLN A 55 0.66 4.08 -14.72
N TYR A 56 -0.25 3.69 -15.61
CA TYR A 56 -0.15 4.06 -17.01
C TYR A 56 -0.70 5.47 -17.19
N GLN A 57 0.05 6.34 -17.87
CA GLN A 57 -0.40 7.70 -18.12
C GLN A 57 -0.30 8.01 -19.61
N VAL A 58 -1.47 8.13 -20.25
CA VAL A 58 -1.60 8.35 -21.71
C VAL A 58 -0.84 9.60 -22.16
N THR A 59 -0.87 10.66 -21.36
CA THR A 59 -0.18 11.93 -21.65
C THR A 59 1.34 11.80 -21.68
N LEU A 60 1.91 10.92 -20.84
CA LEU A 60 3.35 10.68 -20.77
C LEU A 60 3.82 9.57 -21.72
N GLN A 61 2.89 8.93 -22.45
CA GLN A 61 3.16 7.82 -23.39
C GLN A 61 4.06 6.73 -22.77
N GLY A 62 3.89 6.44 -21.47
CA GLY A 62 4.79 5.56 -20.74
C GLY A 62 4.23 5.10 -19.40
N GLN A 63 4.88 4.07 -18.83
CA GLN A 63 4.59 3.57 -17.49
C GLN A 63 5.29 4.46 -16.45
N TYR A 64 4.53 4.91 -15.45
CA TYR A 64 5.03 5.65 -14.31
C TYR A 64 4.99 4.76 -13.07
N VAL A 65 6.13 4.57 -12.41
CA VAL A 65 6.22 3.81 -11.17
C VAL A 65 6.51 4.78 -10.03
N GLU A 66 5.60 4.84 -9.07
CA GLU A 66 5.73 5.62 -7.85
C GLU A 66 6.09 4.70 -6.69
N THR A 67 7.16 5.01 -5.96
CA THR A 67 7.51 4.32 -4.72
C THR A 67 7.54 5.32 -3.58
N GLY A 68 6.90 4.99 -2.47
CA GLY A 68 6.82 5.87 -1.33
C GLY A 68 6.81 5.14 0.01
N ILE A 69 7.13 5.90 1.04
CA ILE A 69 6.99 5.52 2.44
C ILE A 69 6.15 6.57 3.15
N ASP A 70 5.22 6.11 3.97
CA ASP A 70 4.34 6.93 4.80
C ASP A 70 4.51 6.50 6.26
N LEU A 71 4.57 7.49 7.15
CA LEU A 71 4.62 7.30 8.59
C LEU A 71 3.46 8.08 9.19
N SER A 72 2.52 7.37 9.80
CA SER A 72 1.33 7.97 10.39
C SER A 72 1.23 7.65 11.87
N SER A 73 0.60 8.58 12.60
CA SER A 73 0.31 8.41 14.02
C SER A 73 -1.09 8.89 14.37
N ILE A 74 -1.73 8.16 15.28
CA ILE A 74 -3.11 8.39 15.70
C ILE A 74 -3.11 8.97 17.11
N TRP A 75 -3.77 10.13 17.26
CA TRP A 75 -4.05 10.77 18.55
C TRP A 75 -5.55 10.70 18.82
N ILE A 76 -5.94 10.08 19.94
CA ILE A 76 -7.32 10.11 20.43
C ILE A 76 -7.46 11.34 21.32
N THR A 77 -8.27 12.32 20.88
CA THR A 77 -8.68 13.42 21.75
C THR A 77 -9.96 13.02 22.48
N THR A 78 -9.86 12.71 23.77
CA THR A 78 -11.05 12.54 24.60
C THR A 78 -11.52 13.93 25.02
N ASP A 79 -12.53 14.46 24.34
CA ASP A 79 -13.19 15.68 24.78
C ASP A 79 -14.00 15.37 26.05
N LEU A 80 -13.38 15.61 27.20
CA LEU A 80 -14.06 15.56 28.48
C LEU A 80 -14.88 16.85 28.63
N ARG A 81 -16.05 16.89 27.98
CA ARG A 81 -17.09 17.87 28.34
C ARG A 81 -17.59 17.55 29.73
N ARG A 82 -16.87 18.08 30.70
CA ARG A 82 -17.30 18.23 32.09
C ARG A 82 -18.26 19.42 32.16
N SER A 83 -19.31 19.24 32.95
CA SER A 83 -20.19 20.25 33.52
C SER A 83 -21.49 20.52 32.76
N GLY A 84 -22.53 19.89 33.28
CA GLY A 84 -23.94 20.27 33.22
C GLY A 84 -24.64 19.53 34.34
#